data_AF-A0A1H8FHH0-F1
#
_entry.id   AF-A0A1H8FHH0-F1
#
_cell.length_a   1.000
_cell.length_b   1.000
_cell.length_c   1.000
_cell.angle_alpha   90.00
_cell.angle_beta   90.00
_cell.angle_gamma   90.00
#
_symmetry.space_group_name_H-M   'P 1'
#
loop_
_entity.id
_entity.type
_entity.pdbx_description
1 polymer ?
#
loop_
_entity_poly.entity_id
_entity_poly.type
_entity_poly.pdbx_seq_one_letter_code
_entity_poly.pdbx_strand_id
1 'polypeptide(L)' 'MGDFKMVPEEVRKELNRLYREGVITRKQLMKRMKNGLFDHERLAVKEKFEKLIEKYDIK' A
#
# COMPACT_ATOMS: atom_id res chain seq x y z
N MET A 1 14.84 0.01 -14.20
CA MET A 1 13.60 -0.15 -13.41
C MET A 1 13.72 -1.48 -12.69
N GLY A 2 13.74 -1.50 -11.35
CA GLY A 2 13.95 -2.73 -10.60
C GLY A 2 12.73 -3.65 -10.70
N ASP A 3 12.95 -4.96 -10.83
CA ASP A 3 11.91 -5.98 -10.82
C ASP A 3 11.15 -5.94 -9.48
N PHE A 4 10.01 -5.27 -9.44
CA PHE A 4 9.10 -5.30 -8.29
C PHE A 4 8.47 -6.70 -8.23
N LYS A 5 9.12 -7.64 -7.52
CA LYS A 5 8.59 -8.96 -7.24
C LYS A 5 7.36 -8.85 -6.35
N MET A 6 6.20 -8.69 -6.98
CA MET A 6 4.90 -8.66 -6.32
C MET A 6 4.80 -9.79 -5.29
N VAL A 7 4.34 -9.44 -4.09
CA VAL A 7 4.03 -10.42 -3.06
C VAL A 7 2.94 -11.35 -3.59
N PRO A 8 3.15 -12.69 -3.55
CA PRO A 8 2.16 -13.66 -4.00
C PRO A 8 0.78 -13.41 -3.39
N GLU A 9 -0.28 -13.69 -4.14
CA GLU A 9 -1.66 -13.42 -3.70
C GLU A 9 -1.99 -14.11 -2.37
N GLU A 10 -1.51 -15.32 -2.17
CA GLU A 10 -1.72 -16.10 -0.93
C GLU A 10 -1.12 -15.38 0.28
N VAL A 11 0.13 -14.91 0.15
CA VAL A 11 0.80 -14.14 1.20
C VAL A 11 0.08 -12.81 1.46
N ARG A 12 -0.49 -12.17 0.43
CA ARG A 12 -1.32 -10.97 0.62
C ARG A 12 -2.59 -11.26 1.41
N LYS A 13 -3.29 -12.37 1.10
CA LYS A 13 -4.49 -12.79 1.82
C LYS A 13 -4.18 -13.07 3.29
N GLU A 14 -3.09 -13.77 3.57
CA GLU A 14 -2.65 -14.07 4.93
C GLU A 14 -2.30 -12.80 5.71
N LEU A 15 -1.50 -11.90 5.13
CA LEU A 15 -1.14 -10.64 5.78
C LEU A 15 -2.36 -9.75 6.06
N ASN A 16 -3.32 -9.68 5.14
CA ASN A 16 -4.58 -8.97 5.35
C ASN A 16 -5.42 -9.60 6.46
N ARG A 17 -5.46 -10.93 6.54
CA ARG A 17 -6.15 -11.65 7.62
C ARG A 17 -5.52 -11.31 8.97
N LEU A 18 -4.20 -11.44 9.10
CA LEU A 18 -3.47 -11.11 10.32
C LEU A 18 -3.66 -9.66 10.76
N TYR A 19 -3.76 -8.73 9.81
CA TYR A 19 -4.05 -7.33 10.12
C TYR A 19 -5.47 -7.13 10.63
N ARG A 20 -6.47 -7.77 10.00
CA ARG A 20 -7.88 -7.72 10.44
C ARG A 20 -8.09 -8.36 11.81
N GLU A 21 -7.34 -9.41 12.11
CA GLU A 21 -7.34 -10.08 13.42
C GLU A 21 -6.55 -9.30 14.49
N GLY A 22 -5.89 -8.19 14.13
CA GLY A 22 -5.10 -7.37 15.05
C GLY A 22 -3.76 -8.00 15.45
N VAL A 23 -3.38 -9.12 14.84
CA VAL A 23 -2.13 -9.85 15.12
C VAL A 23 -0.90 -9.06 14.67
N ILE A 24 -1.04 -8.28 13.59
CA ILE A 24 0.02 -7.39 13.11
C ILE A 24 -0.47 -5.95 13.01
N THR A 25 0.45 -5.02 13.30
CA THR A 25 0.20 -3.59 13.14
C THR A 25 0.25 -3.16 11.69
N ARG A 26 -0.35 -2.01 11.37
CA ARG A 26 -0.27 -1.39 10.03
C ARG A 26 1.18 -1.23 9.57
N LYS A 27 2.11 -0.82 10.45
CA LYS A 27 3.53 -0.70 10.12
C LYS A 27 4.17 -2.04 9.72
N GLN A 28 3.84 -3.12 10.43
CA GLN A 28 4.32 -4.46 10.12
C GLN A 28 3.71 -5.00 8.81
N LEU A 29 2.42 -4.74 8.56
CA LEU A 29 1.76 -5.04 7.30
C LEU A 29 2.48 -4.36 6.13
N MET A 30 2.69 -3.03 6.22
CA MET A 30 3.41 -2.28 5.18
C MET A 30 4.82 -2.83 4.94
N LYS A 31 5.57 -3.14 6.01
CA LYS A 31 6.94 -3.65 5.91
C LYS A 31 6.99 -5.01 5.22
N ARG A 32 6.02 -5.89 5.50
CA ARG A 32 5.92 -7.23 4.88
C ARG A 32 5.40 -7.18 3.46
N MET A 33 4.60 -6.18 3.12
CA MET A 33 4.06 -5.96 1.77
C MET A 33 4.95 -5.10 0.86
N LYS A 34 6.12 -4.68 1.34
CA LYS A 34 7.05 -3.72 0.71
C LYS A 34 7.62 -4.16 -0.66
N ASN A 35 7.20 -5.31 -1.19
CA ASN A 35 7.71 -5.84 -2.47
C ASN A 35 6.73 -5.73 -3.66
N GLY A 36 5.60 -5.01 -3.58
CA GLY A 36 4.99 -4.60 -4.87
C GLY A 36 3.60 -3.99 -4.89
N LEU A 37 2.75 -4.22 -3.88
CA LEU A 37 1.36 -3.74 -3.98
C LEU A 37 1.17 -2.36 -3.33
N PHE A 38 1.76 -2.16 -2.15
CA PHE A 38 1.56 -0.93 -1.39
C PHE A 38 2.27 0.28 -1.96
N ASP A 39 3.29 0.13 -2.81
CA ASP A 39 3.87 1.29 -3.49
C ASP A 39 3.01 1.71 -4.69
N HIS A 40 2.51 0.80 -5.52
CA HIS A 40 1.68 1.21 -6.67
C HIS A 40 0.31 1.77 -6.28
N GLU A 41 -0.41 1.11 -5.37
CA GLU A 41 -1.70 1.63 -4.90
C GLU A 41 -1.52 2.92 -4.08
N ARG A 42 -0.47 3.02 -3.25
CA ARG A 42 -0.17 4.27 -2.53
C ARG A 42 0.26 5.38 -3.48
N LEU A 43 1.03 5.07 -4.52
CA LEU A 43 1.41 6.06 -5.55
C LEU A 43 0.18 6.54 -6.33
N ALA A 44 -0.71 5.64 -6.74
CA ALA A 44 -1.94 6.02 -7.43
C ALA A 44 -2.90 6.83 -6.55
N VAL A 45 -3.04 6.47 -5.27
CA VAL A 45 -3.83 7.24 -4.29
C VAL A 45 -3.17 8.59 -4.01
N LYS A 46 -1.84 8.64 -3.86
CA LYS A 46 -1.08 9.87 -3.68
C LYS A 46 -1.24 10.80 -4.88
N GLU A 47 -1.13 10.29 -6.11
CA GLU A 47 -1.28 11.07 -7.34
C GLU A 47 -2.70 11.64 -7.48
N LYS A 48 -3.73 10.83 -7.15
CA LYS A 48 -5.12 11.33 -7.11
C LYS A 48 -5.31 12.40 -6.04
N PHE A 49 -4.67 12.26 -4.89
CA PHE A 49 -4.74 13.22 -3.80
C PHE A 49 -4.02 14.54 -4.13
N GLU A 50 -2.85 14.49 -4.76
CA GLU A 50 -2.11 15.66 -5.25
C GLU A 50 -2.93 16.44 -6.29
N LYS A 51 -3.52 15.74 -7.27
CA LYS A 51 -4.44 16.34 -8.25
C LYS A 51 -5.65 17.00 -7.58
N LEU A 52 -6.13 16.43 -6.48
CA LEU A 52 -7.26 16.98 -5.74
C LEU A 52 -6.85 18.22 -4.96
N ILE A 53 -5.71 18.22 -4.27
CA ILE A 53 -5.16 19.41 -3.59
C ILE A 53 -4.96 20.55 -4.59
N GLU A 54 -4.34 20.27 -5.74
CA GLU A 54 -4.10 21.25 -6.81
C GLU A 54 -5.40 21.81 -7.37
N LYS A 55 -6.44 20.97 -7.53
CA LYS A 55 -7.75 21.39 -8.03
C LYS A 55 -8.51 22.30 -7.05
N TYR A 56 -8.32 22.11 -5.75
CA TYR A 56 -9.08 22.84 -4.72
C TYR A 56 -8.28 24.00 -4.07
N ASP A 57 -7.06 24.28 -4.54
CA ASP A 57 -6.13 25.31 -4.01
C ASP A 57 -6.14 25.39 -2.48
N ILE A 58 -6.13 24.22 -1.84
CA ILE A 58 -6.07 24.10 -0.38
C ILE A 58 -4.60 24.36 0.00
N LYS A 59 -4.21 25.63 0.02
CA LYS A 59 -2.94 26.11 0.59
C LYS A 59 -3.06 26.40 2.08
#